data_AF-A0A1G0DZX8-F1
#
_entry.id   AF-A0A1G0DZX8-F1
#
_cell.length_a   1.000
_cell.length_b   1.000
_cell.length_c   1.000
_cell.angle_alpha   90.00
_cell.angle_beta   90.00
_cell.angle_gamma   90.00
#
_symmetry.space_group_name_H-M   'P 1'
#
loop_
_entity.id
_entity.type
_entity.pdbx_description
1 polymer ?
#
loop_
_entity_poly.entity_id
_entity_poly.type
_entity_poly.pdbx_seq_one_letter_code
_entity_poly.pdbx_strand_id
1 'polypeptide(L)'
;MSVVDYIQHSSRHLGCTVDLKQAYAVGKAAVEMAVAGKNDVSPIIVRKPGKKYQWTLGETRLENIANTEKNMPRKYITKDGMDVTKDCIDYIRPLIQGEDIPPFKNGLPCYPELKLILAPKKTKTVYRLKDERG
;
A
#
# COMPACT_ATOMS: atom_id res chain seq x y z
N MET A 1 -20.21 5.34 19.90
CA MET A 1 -18.95 5.87 19.35
C MET A 1 -18.55 4.97 18.20
N SER A 2 -18.67 5.43 16.95
CA SER A 2 -18.34 4.62 15.77
C SER A 2 -16.82 4.38 15.77
N VAL A 3 -16.40 3.15 16.06
CA VAL A 3 -15.00 2.73 15.90
C VAL A 3 -14.68 2.81 14.42
N VAL A 4 -13.64 3.55 14.06
CA VAL A 4 -13.16 3.66 12.67
C VAL A 4 -12.41 2.39 12.37
N ASP A 5 -13.13 1.33 12.01
CA ASP A 5 -12.54 0.01 11.75
C ASP A 5 -12.30 -0.17 10.25
N TYR A 6 -13.27 -0.70 9.51
CA TYR A 6 -13.14 -0.92 8.06
C TYR A 6 -12.93 0.36 7.24
N ILE A 7 -13.49 1.49 7.70
CA ILE A 7 -13.50 2.75 6.96
C ILE A 7 -12.09 3.31 6.78
N GLN A 8 -11.19 3.20 7.77
CA GLN A 8 -9.83 3.77 7.66
C GLN A 8 -8.97 3.09 6.59
N HIS A 9 -9.20 1.81 6.27
CA HIS A 9 -8.42 1.07 5.25
C HIS A 9 -9.10 0.99 3.88
N SER A 10 -10.41 1.25 3.81
CA SER A 10 -11.22 1.11 2.59
C SER A 10 -11.76 2.44 2.05
N SER A 11 -11.31 3.58 2.59
CA SER A 11 -11.75 4.92 2.17
C SER A 11 -11.13 5.38 0.85
N ARG A 12 -11.32 4.60 -0.22
CA ARG A 12 -10.81 4.93 -1.58
C ARG A 12 -11.32 6.27 -2.09
N HIS A 13 -12.49 6.71 -1.65
CA HIS A 13 -13.10 8.00 -1.98
C HIS A 13 -12.28 9.22 -1.49
N LEU A 14 -11.40 9.04 -0.50
CA LEU A 14 -10.45 10.04 0.01
C LEU A 14 -9.00 9.56 -0.09
N GLY A 15 -8.72 8.66 -1.04
CA GLY A 15 -7.38 8.14 -1.25
C GLY A 15 -6.42 9.21 -1.73
N CYS A 16 -5.18 9.18 -1.24
CA CYS A 16 -4.17 10.13 -1.67
C CYS A 16 -3.51 9.72 -2.99
N THR A 17 -3.23 10.69 -3.85
CA THR A 17 -2.64 10.43 -5.18
C THR A 17 -1.24 9.81 -5.08
N VAL A 18 -0.48 10.15 -4.05
CA VAL A 18 0.88 9.63 -3.83
C VAL A 18 0.85 8.11 -3.60
N ASP A 19 0.01 7.64 -2.67
CA ASP A 19 -0.14 6.22 -2.39
C ASP A 19 -0.63 5.45 -3.63
N LEU A 20 -1.64 5.97 -4.35
CA LEU A 20 -2.15 5.34 -5.56
C LEU A 20 -1.07 5.17 -6.64
N LYS A 21 -0.29 6.22 -6.90
CA LYS A 21 0.81 6.18 -7.88
C LYS A 21 1.89 5.18 -7.45
N GLN A 22 2.21 5.13 -6.17
CA GLN A 22 3.19 4.21 -5.63
C GLN A 22 2.72 2.76 -5.72
N ALA A 23 1.49 2.46 -5.30
CA ALA A 23 0.89 1.14 -5.37
C ALA A 23 0.86 0.61 -6.81
N TYR A 24 0.44 1.42 -7.77
CA TYR A 24 0.43 1.04 -9.19
C TYR A 24 1.85 0.79 -9.72
N ALA A 25 2.80 1.69 -9.40
CA ALA A 25 4.17 1.59 -9.89
C ALA A 25 4.90 0.36 -9.32
N VAL A 26 4.69 0.04 -8.04
CA VAL A 26 5.24 -1.16 -7.38
C VAL A 26 4.69 -2.43 -8.03
N GLY A 27 3.37 -2.51 -8.27
CA GLY A 27 2.75 -3.65 -8.93
C GLY A 27 3.26 -3.86 -10.36
N LYS A 28 3.37 -2.77 -11.13
CA LYS A 28 3.94 -2.80 -12.48
C LYS A 28 5.40 -3.30 -12.46
N ALA A 29 6.23 -2.74 -11.59
CA ALA A 29 7.63 -3.12 -11.49
C ALA A 29 7.83 -4.58 -11.03
N ALA A 30 6.97 -5.10 -10.16
CA ALA A 30 7.02 -6.51 -9.77
C ALA A 30 6.87 -7.44 -10.99
N VAL A 31 5.93 -7.13 -11.90
CA VAL A 31 5.73 -7.89 -13.14
C VAL A 31 6.93 -7.73 -14.07
N GLU A 32 7.44 -6.50 -14.25
CA GLU A 32 8.61 -6.24 -15.09
C GLU A 32 9.85 -7.00 -14.60
N MET A 33 10.08 -7.05 -13.28
CA MET A 33 11.17 -7.82 -12.67
C MET A 33 11.01 -9.32 -12.91
N ALA A 34 9.80 -9.86 -12.75
CA ALA A 34 9.52 -11.27 -13.00
C ALA A 34 9.73 -11.65 -14.47
N VAL A 35 9.25 -10.81 -15.41
CA VAL A 35 9.45 -11.03 -16.86
C VAL A 35 10.92 -10.93 -17.25
N ALA A 36 11.70 -10.06 -16.59
CA ALA A 36 13.15 -9.97 -16.76
C ALA A 36 13.91 -11.16 -16.15
N GLY A 37 13.23 -12.17 -15.60
CA GLY A 37 13.83 -13.38 -15.03
C GLY A 37 14.44 -13.18 -13.65
N LYS A 38 14.11 -12.10 -12.95
CA LYS A 38 14.60 -11.85 -11.58
C LYS A 38 13.78 -12.66 -10.58
N ASN A 39 14.48 -13.41 -9.73
CA ASN A 39 13.89 -14.20 -8.65
C ASN A 39 14.38 -13.69 -7.29
N ASP A 40 13.60 -13.97 -6.24
CA ASP A 40 13.90 -13.62 -4.85
C ASP A 40 14.12 -12.12 -4.59
N VAL A 41 13.47 -11.27 -5.39
CA VAL A 41 13.55 -9.81 -5.28
C VAL A 41 12.17 -9.18 -5.11
N SER A 42 12.14 -8.01 -4.48
CA SER A 42 10.94 -7.20 -4.29
C SER A 42 11.21 -5.75 -4.69
N PRO A 43 10.29 -5.09 -5.43
CA PRO A 43 10.36 -3.67 -5.67
C PRO A 43 10.17 -2.88 -4.37
N ILE A 44 10.99 -1.85 -4.16
CA ILE A 44 10.92 -0.96 -3.00
C ILE A 44 10.73 0.50 -3.41
N ILE A 45 10.08 1.27 -2.55
CA ILE A 45 9.95 2.71 -2.73
C ILE A 45 11.11 3.40 -2.02
N VAL A 46 11.95 4.09 -2.79
CA VAL A 46 13.11 4.83 -2.28
C VAL A 46 12.79 6.31 -2.31
N ARG A 47 12.71 6.95 -1.14
CA ARG A 47 12.58 8.41 -1.01
C ARG A 47 13.89 9.07 -1.43
N LYS A 48 13.82 10.01 -2.38
CA LYS A 48 14.97 10.80 -2.80
C LYS A 48 15.31 11.90 -1.79
N PRO A 49 16.59 12.24 -1.62
CA PRO A 49 16.98 13.37 -0.80
C PRO A 49 16.52 14.69 -1.43
N GLY A 50 16.12 15.66 -0.60
CA GLY A 50 15.76 17.00 -1.06
C GLY A 50 14.63 17.64 -0.27
N LYS A 51 14.40 18.93 -0.53
CA LYS A 51 13.32 19.71 0.11
C LYS A 51 11.93 19.36 -0.42
N LYS A 52 11.84 18.89 -1.66
CA LYS A 52 10.59 18.42 -2.28
C LYS A 52 10.52 16.90 -2.20
N TYR A 53 9.36 16.37 -1.83
CA TYR A 53 9.17 14.93 -1.79
C TYR A 53 9.23 14.35 -3.21
N GLN A 54 10.16 13.43 -3.41
CA GLN A 54 10.32 12.66 -4.64
C GLN A 54 10.65 11.22 -4.23
N TRP A 55 10.24 10.28 -5.08
CA TRP A 55 10.50 8.87 -4.86
C TRP A 55 10.84 8.20 -6.19
N THR A 56 11.53 7.07 -6.09
CA THR A 56 11.84 6.17 -7.20
C THR A 56 11.64 4.74 -6.77
N LEU A 57 11.49 3.85 -7.75
CA LEU A 57 11.52 2.42 -7.49
C LEU A 57 12.96 1.94 -7.41
N GLY A 58 13.24 1.13 -6.42
CA GLY A 58 14.45 0.32 -6.29
C GLY A 58 14.08 -1.15 -6.24
N GLU A 59 15.10 -1.97 -6.04
CA GLU A 59 14.98 -3.42 -5.92
C GLU A 59 15.79 -3.88 -4.72
N THR A 60 15.25 -4.84 -3.96
CA THR A 60 15.97 -5.50 -2.88
C THR A 60 15.72 -7.00 -2.90
N ARG A 61 16.68 -7.77 -2.40
CA ARG A 61 16.50 -9.20 -2.18
C ARG A 61 15.54 -9.43 -1.01
N LEU A 62 14.71 -10.48 -1.12
CA LEU A 62 13.74 -10.83 -0.07
C LEU A 62 14.42 -11.10 1.28
N GLU A 63 15.61 -11.70 1.27
CA GLU A 63 16.42 -11.95 2.47
C GLU A 63 16.71 -10.69 3.30
N ASN A 64 16.84 -9.52 2.64
CA ASN A 64 17.13 -8.25 3.31
C ASN A 64 15.91 -7.69 4.07
N ILE A 65 14.70 -8.11 3.70
CA ILE A 65 13.45 -7.57 4.24
C ILE A 65 12.66 -8.60 5.06
N ALA A 66 12.93 -9.89 4.90
CA ALA A 66 12.19 -10.96 5.57
C ALA A 66 12.21 -10.86 7.10
N ASN A 67 13.32 -10.38 7.68
CA ASN A 67 13.49 -10.24 9.14
C ASN A 67 13.60 -8.77 9.60
N THR A 68 13.34 -7.82 8.70
CA THR A 68 13.54 -6.40 8.98
C THR A 68 12.20 -5.71 9.15
N GLU A 69 11.95 -5.18 10.35
CA GLU A 69 10.76 -4.39 10.63
C GLU A 69 11.07 -2.89 10.67
N LYS A 70 10.13 -2.10 10.16
CA LYS A 70 10.22 -0.64 10.23
C LYS A 70 9.50 -0.13 11.47
N ASN A 71 10.22 -0.11 12.58
CA ASN A 71 9.73 0.44 13.84
C ASN A 71 9.52 1.95 13.78
N MET A 72 8.54 2.45 14.53
CA MET A 72 8.34 3.89 14.70
C MET A 72 9.53 4.47 15.49
N PRO A 73 10.30 5.41 14.92
CA PRO A 73 11.45 5.99 15.63
C PRO A 73 10.99 6.73 16.90
N ARG A 74 11.70 6.57 18.02
CA ARG A 74 11.36 7.28 19.27
C ARG A 74 11.27 8.80 19.09
N LYS A 75 12.11 9.36 18.21
CA LYS A 75 12.13 10.79 17.86
C LYS A 75 10.85 11.28 17.18
N TYR A 76 9.97 10.40 16.70
CA TYR A 76 8.68 10.77 16.11
C TYR A 76 7.60 11.03 17.16
N ILE A 77 7.86 10.69 18.42
CA ILE A 77 6.91 10.82 19.53
C ILE A 77 7.44 11.88 20.49
N THR A 78 6.56 12.76 20.97
CA THR A 78 6.91 13.78 21.97
C THR A 78 7.44 13.17 23.27
N LYS A 79 8.07 14.01 24.12
CA LYS A 79 8.69 13.55 25.37
C LYS A 79 7.67 12.93 26.32
N ASP A 80 6.48 13.53 26.40
CA ASP A 80 5.33 13.07 27.20
C ASP A 80 4.62 11.84 26.60
N GLY A 81 4.91 11.47 25.35
CA GLY A 81 4.34 10.29 24.70
C GLY A 81 2.94 10.48 24.09
N MET A 82 2.39 11.70 24.14
CA MET A 82 0.98 11.94 23.81
C MET A 82 0.75 12.57 22.42
N ASP A 83 1.80 12.97 21.72
CA ASP A 83 1.72 13.60 20.40
C ASP A 83 2.90 13.20 19.49
N VAL A 84 2.82 13.57 18.22
CA VAL A 84 3.87 13.37 17.22
C VAL A 84 4.78 14.60 17.12
N THR A 85 6.05 14.37 16.82
CA THR A 85 7.01 15.45 16.62
C THR A 85 6.96 15.99 15.19
N LYS A 86 7.60 17.14 14.97
CA LYS A 86 7.79 17.71 13.62
C LYS A 86 8.50 16.74 12.67
N ASP A 87 9.48 15.97 13.14
CA ASP A 87 10.15 14.94 12.35
C ASP A 87 9.17 13.91 11.78
N CYS A 88 8.17 13.51 12.58
CA CYS A 88 7.12 12.60 12.15
C CYS A 88 6.23 13.25 11.08
N ILE A 89 5.81 14.50 11.31
CA ILE A 89 4.98 15.26 10.37
C ILE A 89 5.71 15.44 9.04
N ASP A 90 6.99 15.83 9.05
CA ASP A 90 7.82 16.02 7.85
C ASP A 90 8.04 14.70 7.08
N TYR A 91 7.95 13.56 7.79
CA TYR A 91 7.99 12.25 7.19
C TYR A 91 6.64 11.85 6.54
N ILE A 92 5.53 11.96 7.26
CA ILE A 92 4.20 11.46 6.87
C ILE A 92 3.48 12.42 5.92
N ARG A 93 3.54 13.72 6.19
CA ARG A 93 2.82 14.75 5.42
C ARG A 93 2.93 14.60 3.91
N PRO A 94 4.12 14.36 3.31
CA PRO A 94 4.22 14.17 1.86
C PRO A 94 3.58 12.88 1.34
N LEU A 95 3.43 11.84 2.17
CA LEU A 95 2.87 10.55 1.79
C LEU A 95 1.35 10.63 1.58
N ILE A 96 0.69 11.53 2.30
CA ILE A 96 -0.77 11.73 2.24
C ILE A 96 -1.18 12.86 1.27
N GLN A 97 -0.25 13.41 0.49
CA GLN A 97 -0.55 14.54 -0.40
C GLN A 97 -1.30 14.12 -1.67
N GLY A 98 -2.10 15.07 -2.15
CA GLY A 98 -2.87 14.96 -3.39
C GLY A 98 -4.16 14.18 -3.21
N GLU A 99 -5.22 14.64 -3.86
CA GLU A 99 -6.53 14.02 -3.84
C GLU A 99 -6.76 13.22 -5.12
N ASP A 100 -7.16 11.96 -4.99
CA ASP A 100 -7.56 11.12 -6.13
C ASP A 100 -9.00 10.65 -5.95
N ILE A 101 -9.94 11.46 -6.43
CA ILE A 101 -11.37 11.19 -6.30
C ILE A 101 -11.80 10.22 -7.42
N PRO A 102 -12.37 9.04 -7.10
CA PRO A 102 -12.83 8.09 -8.13
C PRO A 102 -14.01 8.67 -8.93
N PRO A 103 -14.35 8.12 -10.12
CA PRO A 103 -15.54 8.54 -10.84
C PRO A 103 -16.82 8.26 -10.03
N PHE A 104 -17.82 9.13 -10.15
CA PHE A 104 -19.13 9.00 -9.47
C PHE A 104 -20.25 8.80 -10.49
N LYS A 105 -21.27 8.03 -10.11
CA LYS A 105 -22.54 7.88 -10.85
C LYS A 105 -23.68 7.87 -9.85
N ASN A 106 -24.70 8.68 -10.09
CA ASN A 106 -25.89 8.80 -9.22
C ASN A 106 -25.53 9.07 -7.74
N GLY A 107 -24.48 9.85 -7.47
CA GLY A 107 -24.06 10.21 -6.12
C GLY A 107 -23.18 9.16 -5.39
N LEU A 108 -22.85 8.04 -6.04
CA LEU A 108 -22.00 6.98 -5.45
C LEU A 108 -20.70 6.79 -6.24
N PRO A 109 -19.57 6.47 -5.56
CA PRO A 109 -18.34 6.06 -6.23
C PRO A 109 -18.56 4.82 -7.11
N CYS A 110 -18.05 4.88 -8.34
CA CYS A 110 -18.09 3.77 -9.28
C CYS A 110 -16.87 2.87 -9.10
N TYR A 111 -17.05 1.75 -8.41
CA TYR A 111 -16.03 0.72 -8.28
C TYR A 111 -16.17 -0.33 -9.38
N PRO A 112 -15.05 -0.85 -9.93
CA PRO A 112 -15.10 -1.91 -10.93
C PRO A 112 -15.49 -3.25 -10.29
N GLU A 113 -16.42 -3.95 -10.93
CA GLU A 113 -16.77 -5.33 -10.57
C GLU A 113 -15.93 -6.31 -11.41
N LEU A 114 -15.27 -7.25 -10.72
CA LEU A 114 -14.50 -8.30 -11.38
C LEU A 114 -15.40 -9.49 -11.67
N LYS A 115 -15.24 -10.11 -12.84
CA LYS A 115 -16.01 -11.31 -13.23
C LYS A 115 -15.67 -12.55 -12.39
N LEU A 116 -14.50 -12.55 -11.74
CA LEU A 116 -13.99 -13.61 -10.84
C LEU A 116 -14.19 -15.04 -11.38
N ILE A 117 -14.00 -15.23 -12.69
CA ILE A 117 -14.17 -16.53 -13.33
C ILE A 117 -13.10 -17.48 -12.80
N LEU A 118 -13.53 -18.54 -12.11
CA LEU A 118 -12.64 -19.50 -11.48
C LEU A 118 -11.95 -20.39 -12.52
N ALA A 119 -10.65 -20.59 -12.34
CA ALA A 119 -9.90 -21.56 -13.13
C ALA A 119 -10.28 -23.01 -12.74
N PRO A 120 -10.27 -23.96 -13.69
CA PRO A 120 -10.57 -25.35 -13.38
C PRO A 120 -9.56 -25.94 -12.39
N LYS A 121 -10.07 -26.70 -11.42
CA LYS A 121 -9.27 -27.32 -10.36
C LYS A 121 -8.36 -28.41 -10.94
N LYS A 122 -7.06 -28.33 -10.64
CA LYS A 122 -6.04 -29.30 -11.11
C LYS A 122 -5.53 -30.27 -10.04
N THR A 123 -5.78 -30.01 -8.76
CA THR A 123 -5.31 -30.82 -7.63
C THR A 123 -6.46 -31.64 -7.04
N LYS A 124 -6.19 -32.82 -6.44
CA LYS A 124 -7.23 -33.65 -5.80
C LYS A 124 -7.64 -33.12 -4.42
N THR A 125 -6.72 -32.46 -3.72
CA THR A 125 -6.92 -31.88 -2.40
C THR A 125 -7.96 -30.76 -2.45
N VAL A 126 -8.99 -30.83 -1.60
CA VAL A 126 -9.96 -29.74 -1.41
C VAL A 126 -9.43 -28.86 -0.28
N TYR A 127 -8.83 -27.72 -0.63
CA TYR A 127 -8.62 -26.65 0.33
C TYR A 127 -9.94 -25.92 0.51
N ARG A 128 -10.61 -26.19 1.62
CA ARG A 128 -11.81 -25.45 2.00
C ARG A 128 -11.34 -24.12 2.58
N LEU A 129 -11.35 -23.06 1.77
CA LEU A 129 -11.26 -21.71 2.30
C LEU A 129 -12.48 -21.54 3.21
N LYS A 130 -12.27 -21.18 4.49
CA LYS A 130 -13.36 -20.73 5.34
C LYS A 130 -13.81 -19.39 4.76
N ASP A 131 -14.80 -19.45 3.88
CA ASP A 131 -15.42 -18.26 3.36
C ASP A 131 -16.38 -17.74 4.43
N GLU A 132 -16.00 -16.68 5.11
CA GLU A 132 -16.87 -15.93 6.03
C GLU A 132 -17.65 -14.84 5.28
N ARG A 133 -17.72 -14.90 3.94
CA ARG A 133 -18.61 -14.07 3.14
C ARG A 133 -19.84 -14.90 2.79
N GLY A 134 -20.93 -14.63 3.52
CA GLY A 134 -22.26 -15.16 3.21
C GLY A 134 -22.76 -14.72 1.84
#